data_AF-A0A2S5LMP8-F1
#
_entry.id   AF-A0A2S5LMP8-F1
#
_cell.length_a   1.000
_cell.length_b   1.000
_cell.length_c   1.000
_cell.angle_alpha   90.00
_cell.angle_beta   90.00
_cell.angle_gamma   90.00
#
_symmetry.space_group_name_H-M   'P 1'
#
loop_
_entity.id
_entity.type
_entity.pdbx_description
1 polymer ?
#
loop_
_entity_poly.entity_id
_entity_poly.type
_entity_poly.pdbx_seq_one_letter_code
_entity_poly.pdbx_strand_id
1 'polypeptide(L)'
;MQNNVNITKNVAQYRQDFAIIANWVKFGSKVLDLGCGDGELLQFLQSSLEVKGYGVEKNDANLLACVASGTNVIQMDLEDGLSGFEDQSFNTVILSQTLQAMHNTEEIVLEMLRVG
;
A
#
# COMPACT_ATOMS: atom_id res chain seq x y z
N MET A 1 21.82 -22.54 -10.11
CA MET A 1 22.35 -21.17 -10.32
C MET A 1 21.34 -20.20 -10.93
N GLN A 2 20.13 -20.61 -11.36
CA GLN A 2 19.12 -19.72 -11.94
C GLN A 2 18.28 -18.90 -10.93
N ASN A 3 18.29 -19.24 -9.64
CA ASN A 3 17.45 -18.56 -8.64
C ASN A 3 17.91 -17.14 -8.30
N ASN A 4 19.21 -16.85 -8.25
CA ASN A 4 19.69 -15.51 -7.86
C ASN A 4 19.42 -14.44 -8.91
N VAL A 5 19.52 -14.79 -10.19
CA VAL A 5 19.30 -13.83 -11.30
C VAL A 5 17.83 -13.38 -11.35
N ASN A 6 16.89 -14.28 -11.07
CA ASN A 6 15.47 -13.95 -11.03
C ASN A 6 15.10 -13.11 -9.81
N ILE A 7 15.72 -13.38 -8.65
CA ILE A 7 15.51 -12.57 -7.44
C ILE A 7 16.00 -11.14 -7.65
N THR A 8 17.23 -10.95 -8.18
CA THR A 8 17.77 -9.58 -8.38
C THR A 8 16.97 -8.79 -9.43
N LYS A 9 16.47 -9.44 -10.48
CA LYS A 9 15.58 -8.80 -11.46
C LYS A 9 14.24 -8.39 -10.84
N ASN A 10 13.61 -9.27 -10.06
CA ASN A 10 12.35 -8.95 -9.39
C ASN A 10 12.51 -7.80 -8.40
N VAL A 11 13.57 -7.80 -7.58
CA VAL A 11 13.85 -6.69 -6.65
C VAL A 11 14.09 -5.38 -7.40
N ALA A 12 14.80 -5.41 -8.54
CA ALA A 12 14.98 -4.21 -9.36
C ALA A 12 13.67 -3.73 -10.01
N GLN A 13 12.78 -4.64 -10.40
CA GLN A 13 11.47 -4.33 -10.96
C GLN A 13 10.54 -3.72 -9.90
N TYR A 14 10.49 -4.29 -8.69
CA TYR A 14 9.78 -3.77 -7.49
C TYR A 14 10.31 -2.41 -6.98
N ARG A 15 11.45 -1.95 -7.49
CA ARG A 15 11.95 -0.59 -7.21
C ARG A 15 11.48 0.40 -8.28
N GLN A 16 11.20 -0.07 -9.50
CA GLN A 16 10.79 0.79 -10.60
C GLN A 16 9.31 1.18 -10.50
N ASP A 17 8.42 0.25 -10.18
CA ASP A 17 7.02 0.52 -9.86
C ASP A 17 6.89 1.50 -8.69
N PHE A 18 7.69 1.35 -7.62
CA PHE A 18 7.70 2.28 -6.49
C PHE A 18 8.07 3.70 -6.92
N ALA A 19 9.09 3.85 -7.78
CA ALA A 19 9.48 5.14 -8.32
C ALA A 19 8.38 5.76 -9.21
N ILE A 20 7.65 4.93 -9.96
CA ILE A 20 6.50 5.39 -10.77
C ILE A 20 5.38 5.89 -9.84
N ILE A 21 5.02 5.12 -8.82
CA ILE A 21 3.99 5.49 -7.84
C ILE A 21 4.38 6.78 -7.13
N ALA A 22 5.63 6.91 -6.69
CA ALA A 22 6.12 8.13 -6.03
C ALA A 22 5.95 9.39 -6.89
N ASN A 23 6.03 9.30 -8.22
CA ASN A 23 5.81 10.45 -9.10
C ASN A 23 4.34 10.93 -9.12
N TRP A 24 3.40 10.12 -8.65
CA TRP A 24 1.99 10.50 -8.51
C TRP A 24 1.64 11.00 -7.11
N VAL A 25 2.53 10.78 -6.14
CA VAL A 25 2.31 11.12 -4.73
C VAL A 25 2.95 12.48 -4.42
N LYS A 26 2.20 13.36 -3.75
CA LYS A 26 2.73 14.66 -3.33
C LYS A 26 3.61 14.52 -2.10
N PHE A 27 4.70 15.29 -2.05
CA PHE A 27 5.55 15.41 -0.87
C PHE A 27 4.74 15.80 0.38
N GLY A 28 5.01 15.14 1.51
CA GLY A 28 4.36 15.36 2.80
C GLY A 28 2.88 14.96 2.86
N SER A 29 2.35 14.30 1.82
CA SER A 29 0.92 13.97 1.73
C SER A 29 0.51 12.87 2.71
N LYS A 30 -0.79 12.83 3.02
CA LYS A 30 -1.38 11.75 3.81
C LYS A 30 -1.80 10.59 2.89
N VAL A 31 -1.20 9.42 3.04
CA VAL A 31 -1.37 8.26 2.14
C VAL A 31 -2.05 7.08 2.84
N LEU A 32 -2.96 6.42 2.14
CA LEU A 32 -3.51 5.11 2.52
C LEU A 32 -3.08 4.08 1.48
N ASP A 33 -2.39 3.03 1.89
CA ASP A 33 -1.94 1.95 1.01
C ASP A 33 -2.76 0.68 1.27
N LEU A 34 -3.57 0.27 0.30
CA LEU A 34 -4.54 -0.81 0.43
C LEU A 34 -3.94 -2.15 -0.06
N GLY A 35 -3.90 -3.14 0.82
CA GLY A 35 -3.16 -4.37 0.59
C GLY A 35 -1.66 -4.08 0.55
N CYS A 36 -1.16 -3.41 1.59
CA CYS A 36 0.22 -2.89 1.63
C CYS A 36 1.30 -3.98 1.71
N GLY A 37 0.92 -5.25 1.88
CA GLY A 37 1.87 -6.34 2.03
C GLY A 37 2.76 -6.14 3.26
N ASP A 38 4.06 -6.35 3.08
CA ASP A 38 5.09 -6.10 4.11
C ASP A 38 5.41 -4.61 4.32
N GLY A 39 4.75 -3.71 3.60
CA GLY A 39 4.85 -2.26 3.79
C GLY A 39 6.08 -1.63 3.15
N GLU A 40 6.78 -2.33 2.24
CA GLU A 40 7.96 -1.79 1.56
C GLU A 40 7.65 -0.50 0.77
N LEU A 41 6.49 -0.42 0.10
CA LEU A 41 6.09 0.77 -0.64
C LEU A 41 5.91 1.97 0.28
N LEU A 42 5.19 1.78 1.39
CA LEU A 42 4.92 2.88 2.33
C LEU A 42 6.22 3.37 2.99
N GLN A 43 7.16 2.46 3.33
CA GLN A 43 8.50 2.85 3.80
C GLN A 43 9.28 3.63 2.75
N PHE A 44 9.24 3.18 1.49
CA PHE A 44 9.88 3.89 0.40
C PHE A 44 9.32 5.32 0.25
N LEU A 45 8.00 5.48 0.24
CA LEU A 45 7.36 6.80 0.15
C LEU A 45 7.66 7.67 1.38
N GLN A 46 7.72 7.10 2.58
CA GLN A 46 8.06 7.84 3.80
C GLN A 46 9.49 8.38 3.72
N SER A 47 10.44 7.54 3.30
CA SER A 47 11.86 7.92 3.21
C SER A 47 12.16 8.90 2.08
N SER A 48 11.39 8.88 0.99
CA SER A 48 11.64 9.68 -0.21
C SER A 48 10.81 10.95 -0.32
N LEU A 49 9.58 10.94 0.22
CA LEU A 49 8.60 12.01 0.05
C LEU A 49 8.02 12.51 1.38
N GLU A 50 8.52 12.04 2.53
CA GLU A 50 8.01 12.42 3.87
C GLU A 50 6.50 12.20 4.05
N VAL A 51 5.92 11.23 3.34
CA VAL A 51 4.50 10.95 3.47
C VAL A 51 4.15 10.51 4.88
N LYS A 52 2.93 10.80 5.30
CA LYS A 52 2.35 10.26 6.54
C LYS A 52 1.26 9.30 6.15
N GLY A 53 1.26 8.07 6.63
CA GLY A 53 0.28 7.13 6.13
C GLY A 53 0.14 5.87 6.93
N TYR A 54 -0.84 5.08 6.49
CA TYR A 54 -1.18 3.77 7.03
C TYR A 54 -1.29 2.77 5.89
N GLY A 55 -0.84 1.55 6.14
CA GLY A 55 -1.17 0.40 5.32
C GLY A 55 -2.42 -0.32 5.83
N VAL A 56 -3.17 -0.97 4.94
CA VAL A 56 -4.22 -1.93 5.29
C VAL A 56 -3.81 -3.30 4.77
N GLU A 57 -3.78 -4.29 5.66
CA GLU A 57 -3.39 -5.66 5.32
C GLU A 57 -4.17 -6.67 6.17
N LYS A 58 -4.60 -7.78 5.58
CA LYS A 58 -5.33 -8.83 6.29
C LYS A 58 -4.45 -9.98 6.75
N ASN A 59 -3.34 -10.23 6.06
CA ASN A 59 -2.44 -11.34 6.33
C ASN A 59 -1.57 -11.09 7.57
N ASP A 60 -1.64 -12.01 8.54
CA ASP A 60 -0.94 -11.91 9.81
C ASP A 60 0.60 -11.80 9.67
N ALA A 61 1.19 -12.51 8.69
CA ALA A 61 2.64 -12.50 8.50
C ALA A 61 3.12 -11.15 7.94
N ASN A 62 2.37 -10.58 6.98
CA ASN A 62 2.64 -9.25 6.43
C ASN A 62 2.41 -8.15 7.48
N LEU A 63 1.36 -8.28 8.30
CA LEU A 63 1.11 -7.38 9.43
C LEU A 63 2.30 -7.35 10.39
N LEU A 64 2.82 -8.53 10.76
CA LEU A 64 3.98 -8.64 11.63
C LEU A 64 5.23 -8.02 10.99
N ALA A 65 5.44 -8.20 9.68
CA ALA A 65 6.54 -7.57 8.95
C ALA A 65 6.45 -6.04 8.98
N CYS A 66 5.26 -5.48 8.71
CA CYS A 66 5.00 -4.04 8.80
C CYS A 66 5.30 -3.48 10.20
N VAL A 67 4.84 -4.17 11.25
CA VAL A 67 5.11 -3.74 12.63
C VAL A 67 6.60 -3.80 12.95
N ALA A 68 7.29 -4.86 12.52
CA ALA A 68 8.73 -5.02 12.72
C ALA A 68 9.56 -3.93 12.01
N SER A 69 9.07 -3.43 10.87
CA SER A 69 9.70 -2.33 10.13
C SER A 69 9.28 -0.93 10.58
N GLY A 70 8.40 -0.81 11.58
CA GLY A 70 7.89 0.47 12.07
C GLY A 70 6.87 1.14 11.14
N THR A 71 6.32 0.39 10.18
CA THR A 71 5.26 0.85 9.29
C THR A 71 3.93 0.89 10.04
N ASN A 72 3.21 2.01 9.99
CA ASN A 72 1.86 2.06 10.54
C ASN A 72 0.93 1.20 9.69
N VAL A 73 0.28 0.20 10.31
CA VAL A 73 -0.58 -0.75 9.60
C VAL A 73 -1.84 -1.03 10.41
N ILE A 74 -2.96 -1.20 9.73
CA ILE A 74 -4.26 -1.57 10.29
C ILE A 74 -4.64 -2.94 9.72
N GLN A 75 -4.96 -3.89 10.60
CA GLN A 75 -5.45 -5.19 10.18
C GLN A 75 -6.94 -5.11 9.84
N MET A 76 -7.29 -5.29 8.56
CA MET A 76 -8.66 -5.25 8.08
C MET A 76 -8.78 -6.01 6.75
N ASP A 77 -9.93 -6.64 6.48
CA ASP A 77 -10.23 -7.18 5.16
C ASP A 77 -10.87 -6.10 4.29
N LEU A 78 -10.31 -5.86 3.10
CA LEU A 78 -10.86 -4.88 2.15
C LEU A 78 -12.21 -5.32 1.59
N GLU A 79 -12.54 -6.62 1.65
CA GLU A 79 -13.85 -7.13 1.25
C GLU A 79 -14.97 -6.65 2.20
N ASP A 80 -14.62 -6.24 3.43
CA ASP A 80 -15.52 -5.62 4.40
C ASP A 80 -15.61 -4.08 4.23
N GLY A 81 -14.92 -3.53 3.23
CA GLY A 81 -14.90 -2.10 2.90
C GLY A 81 -13.97 -1.26 3.78
N LEU A 82 -14.14 0.08 3.73
CA LEU A 82 -13.28 1.05 4.43
C LEU A 82 -14.05 1.87 5.48
N SER A 83 -15.10 1.30 6.06
CA SER A 83 -16.00 2.00 7.00
C SER A 83 -15.31 2.54 8.26
N GLY A 84 -14.16 1.98 8.64
CA GLY A 84 -13.32 2.50 9.73
C GLY A 84 -12.59 3.81 9.42
N PHE A 85 -12.66 4.30 8.19
CA PHE A 85 -12.03 5.54 7.74
C PHE A 85 -13.07 6.61 7.40
N GLU A 86 -12.80 7.84 7.85
CA GLU A 86 -13.62 9.03 7.52
C GLU A 86 -13.45 9.44 6.05
N ASP A 87 -14.48 10.10 5.52
CA ASP A 87 -14.47 10.70 4.18
C ASP A 87 -13.33 11.70 4.04
N GLN A 88 -12.66 11.72 2.87
CA GLN A 88 -11.60 12.68 2.52
C GLN A 88 -10.47 12.76 3.57
N SER A 89 -10.23 11.66 4.29
CA SER A 89 -9.26 11.60 5.38
C SER A 89 -7.83 11.36 4.90
N PHE A 90 -7.65 11.02 3.62
CA PHE A 90 -6.35 10.87 2.94
C PHE A 90 -6.27 11.78 1.72
N ASN A 91 -5.06 12.06 1.24
CA ASN A 91 -4.85 12.82 0.00
C ASN A 91 -4.55 11.92 -1.19
N THR A 92 -4.11 10.68 -0.94
CA THR A 92 -3.80 9.71 -1.98
C THR A 92 -4.08 8.31 -1.42
N VAL A 93 -4.86 7.54 -2.16
CA VAL A 93 -5.17 6.14 -1.85
C VAL A 93 -4.54 5.27 -2.93
N ILE A 94 -3.73 4.31 -2.53
CA ILE A 94 -2.95 3.45 -3.43
C ILE A 94 -3.51 2.03 -3.34
N LEU A 95 -3.72 1.40 -4.50
CA LEU A 95 -4.10 0.00 -4.63
C LEU A 95 -3.35 -0.58 -5.84
N SER A 96 -2.09 -0.98 -5.64
CA SER A 96 -1.17 -1.29 -6.74
C SER A 96 -1.27 -2.74 -7.24
N GLN A 97 -1.24 -3.72 -6.32
CA GLN A 97 -1.17 -5.15 -6.64
C GLN A 97 -2.31 -5.97 -6.01
N THR A 98 -3.40 -5.30 -5.60
CA THR A 98 -4.45 -5.93 -4.80
C THR A 98 -5.78 -6.03 -5.55
N LEU A 99 -6.05 -5.11 -6.49
CA LEU A 99 -7.34 -5.01 -7.17
C LEU A 99 -7.76 -6.30 -7.88
N GLN A 100 -6.84 -6.98 -8.56
CA GLN A 100 -7.14 -8.21 -9.31
C GLN A 100 -7.52 -9.42 -8.42
N ALA A 101 -7.26 -9.34 -7.12
CA ALA A 101 -7.59 -10.38 -6.15
C ALA A 101 -8.89 -10.11 -5.39
N MET A 102 -9.53 -8.95 -5.61
CA MET A 102 -10.76 -8.52 -4.95
C MET A 102 -12.00 -9.03 -5.67
N HIS A 103 -12.98 -9.53 -4.92
CA HIS A 103 -14.29 -9.89 -5.46
C HIS A 103 -15.14 -8.63 -5.69
N ASN A 104 -15.19 -7.74 -4.69
CA ASN A 104 -16.02 -6.52 -4.72
C ASN A 104 -15.25 -5.31 -5.28
N THR A 105 -14.76 -5.44 -6.51
CA THR A 105 -13.89 -4.42 -7.17
C THR A 105 -14.57 -3.05 -7.31
N GLU A 106 -15.86 -2.99 -7.66
CA GLU A 106 -16.57 -1.71 -7.80
C GLU A 106 -16.68 -0.97 -6.47
N GLU A 107 -17.06 -1.69 -5.41
CA GLU A 107 -17.27 -1.14 -4.09
C GLU A 107 -15.96 -0.59 -3.51
N ILE A 108 -14.85 -1.33 -3.62
CA ILE A 108 -13.56 -0.84 -3.10
C ILE A 108 -13.09 0.42 -3.84
N VAL A 109 -13.33 0.54 -5.15
CA VAL A 109 -12.97 1.76 -5.90
C VAL A 109 -13.83 2.95 -5.47
N LEU A 110 -15.13 2.74 -5.19
CA LEU A 110 -15.99 3.80 -4.64
C LEU A 110 -15.53 4.22 -3.24
N GLU A 111 -15.15 3.26 -2.39
CA GLU A 111 -14.62 3.53 -1.06
C GLU A 111 -13.28 4.29 -1.12
N MET A 112 -12.40 3.96 -2.07
CA MET A 112 -11.16 4.73 -2.33
C MET A 112 -11.44 6.19 -2.67
N LEU A 113 -12.47 6.45 -3.49
CA LEU A 113 -12.89 7.82 -3.83
C LEU A 113 -13.55 8.55 -2.65
N ARG A 114 -14.21 7.83 -1.75
CA ARG A 114 -14.82 8.41 -0.55
C ARG A 114 -13.75 8.87 0.44
N VAL A 115 -12.78 8.01 0.74
CA VAL A 115 -11.76 8.27 1.79
C VAL A 115 -10.60 9.16 1.32
N GLY A 116 -10.35 9.22 0.01
CA GLY A 116 -9.25 9.97 -0.61
C GLY A 116 -9.65 11.29 -1.25
#